data_AF-A0A4S4BMQ0-F1
#
_entry.id   AF-A0A4S4BMQ0-F1
#
_cell.length_a   1.000
_cell.length_b   1.000
_cell.length_c   1.000
_cell.angle_alpha   90.00
_cell.angle_beta   90.00
_cell.angle_gamma   90.00
#
_symmetry.space_group_name_H-M   'P 1'
#
loop_
_entity.id
_entity.type
_entity.pdbx_description
1 polymer ?
#
loop_
_entity_poly.entity_id
_entity_poly.type
_entity_poly.pdbx_seq_one_letter_code
_entity_poly.pdbx_strand_id
1 'polypeptide(L)'
;MLKAFFNELFIIPDPVVTNNDGTALILYGGQALTIGGELNKLASNIAHRRDTAAIHWRSDGVAGLELGESVAIGILRAYRPTYNGIFKGFSLTKFDGTKITI
;
A
#
# COMPACT_ATOMS: atom_id res chain seq x y z
N MET A 1 6.55 2.74 2.47
CA MET A 1 6.96 2.47 3.87
C MET A 1 6.35 1.17 4.40
N LEU A 2 5.03 1.06 4.62
CA LEU A 2 4.44 -0.13 5.27
C LEU A 2 4.79 -1.47 4.59
N LYS A 3 4.72 -1.55 3.26
CA LYS A 3 5.11 -2.75 2.49
C LYS A 3 6.57 -3.22 2.72
N ALA A 4 7.45 -2.32 3.18
CA ALA A 4 8.85 -2.63 3.46
C ALA A 4 9.06 -3.27 4.85
N PHE A 5 8.09 -3.13 5.76
CA PHE A 5 8.18 -3.58 7.16
C PHE A 5 7.28 -4.78 7.47
N PHE A 6 6.24 -5.02 6.67
CA PHE A 6 5.28 -6.09 6.89
C PHE A 6 5.36 -7.15 5.78
N ASN A 7 4.98 -8.39 6.12
CA ASN A 7 4.82 -9.45 5.12
C ASN A 7 3.63 -9.14 4.22
N GLU A 8 3.91 -8.64 3.01
CA GLU A 8 2.89 -8.28 2.02
C GLU A 8 1.97 -9.45 1.63
N LEU A 9 2.45 -10.69 1.72
CA LEU A 9 1.72 -11.90 1.36
C LEU A 9 0.84 -12.44 2.51
N PHE A 10 0.87 -11.80 3.67
CA PHE A 10 -0.01 -12.19 4.77
C PHE A 10 -1.47 -12.03 4.34
N ILE A 11 -2.22 -13.13 4.45
CA ILE A 11 -3.66 -13.16 4.17
C ILE A 11 -4.40 -12.62 5.38
N ILE A 12 -5.23 -11.62 5.16
CA ILE A 12 -6.02 -10.99 6.21
C ILE A 12 -7.13 -11.98 6.63
N PRO A 13 -7.18 -12.39 7.92
CA PRO A 13 -8.26 -13.23 8.41
C PRO A 13 -9.54 -12.42 8.55
N ASP A 14 -10.68 -13.08 8.33
CA ASP A 14 -12.03 -12.54 8.50
C ASP A 14 -12.22 -11.11 7.96
N PRO A 15 -11.84 -10.84 6.69
CA PRO A 15 -12.04 -9.53 6.10
C PRO A 15 -13.53 -9.17 6.06
N VAL A 16 -13.83 -7.88 6.13
CA VAL A 16 -15.19 -7.36 6.18
C VAL A 16 -15.43 -6.31 5.11
N VAL A 17 -16.70 -6.13 4.75
CA VAL A 17 -17.20 -5.05 3.88
C VAL A 17 -18.42 -4.42 4.53
N THR A 18 -18.73 -3.18 4.16
CA THR A 18 -19.98 -2.54 4.57
C THR A 18 -21.20 -3.22 3.94
N ASN A 19 -22.32 -3.27 4.66
CA ASN A 19 -23.62 -3.53 4.05
C ASN A 19 -24.04 -2.37 3.13
N ASN A 20 -25.10 -2.58 2.34
CA ASN A 20 -25.57 -1.60 1.34
C ASN A 20 -25.95 -0.24 1.95
N ASP A 21 -26.45 -0.22 3.19
CA ASP A 21 -26.91 0.99 3.86
C ASP A 21 -25.78 1.74 4.60
N GLY A 22 -24.57 1.18 4.66
CA GLY A 22 -23.45 1.84 5.36
C GLY A 22 -23.48 1.74 6.89
N THR A 23 -24.30 0.86 7.46
CA THR A 23 -24.62 0.83 8.89
C THR A 23 -24.01 -0.34 9.66
N ALA A 24 -23.53 -1.38 8.97
CA ALA A 24 -22.95 -2.56 9.58
C ALA A 24 -21.81 -3.16 8.74
N LEU A 25 -20.90 -3.87 9.41
CA LEU A 25 -19.87 -4.68 8.77
C LEU A 25 -20.40 -6.11 8.61
N ILE A 26 -20.21 -6.67 7.41
CA ILE A 26 -20.52 -8.06 7.08
C ILE A 26 -19.27 -8.74 6.55
N LEU A 27 -19.22 -10.07 6.66
CA LEU A 27 -18.07 -10.85 6.17
C LEU A 27 -17.89 -10.64 4.65
N TYR A 28 -16.65 -10.42 4.24
CA TYR A 28 -16.27 -10.32 2.84
C TYR A 28 -16.15 -11.73 2.26
N GLY A 29 -17.01 -12.05 1.28
CA GLY A 29 -17.06 -13.37 0.63
C GLY A 29 -16.24 -13.51 -0.66
N GLY A 30 -15.36 -12.56 -0.97
CA GLY A 30 -14.55 -12.57 -2.20
C GLY A 30 -13.22 -13.32 -2.06
N GLN A 31 -12.32 -13.12 -3.03
CA GLN A 31 -10.99 -13.71 -3.01
C GLN A 31 -10.15 -13.21 -1.82
N ALA A 32 -9.32 -14.08 -1.25
CA ALA A 32 -8.41 -13.76 -0.15
C ALA A 32 -7.62 -12.46 -0.37
N LEU A 33 -7.66 -11.59 0.64
CA LEU A 33 -7.02 -10.28 0.61
C LEU A 33 -5.65 -10.35 1.28
N THR A 34 -4.64 -9.78 0.64
CA THR A 34 -3.28 -9.69 1.18
C THR A 34 -3.03 -8.33 1.82
N ILE A 35 -2.13 -8.26 2.81
CA ILE A 35 -1.69 -6.96 3.38
C ILE A 35 -1.17 -6.03 2.28
N GLY A 36 -0.34 -6.52 1.36
CA GLY A 36 0.20 -5.72 0.26
C GLY A 36 -0.90 -5.14 -0.64
N GLY A 37 -1.91 -5.97 -0.95
CA GLY A 37 -3.07 -5.58 -1.74
C GLY A 37 -3.91 -4.51 -1.05
N GLU A 38 -4.25 -4.70 0.23
CA GLU A 38 -5.08 -3.74 0.97
C GLU A 38 -4.36 -2.43 1.27
N LEU A 39 -3.03 -2.44 1.44
CA LEU A 39 -2.24 -1.21 1.55
C LEU A 39 -2.22 -0.42 0.23
N ASN A 40 -2.08 -1.11 -0.92
CA ASN A 40 -2.20 -0.46 -2.23
C ASN A 40 -3.63 0.08 -2.45
N LYS A 41 -4.66 -0.68 -2.05
CA LYS A 41 -6.06 -0.26 -2.11
C LYS A 41 -6.31 0.99 -1.25
N LEU A 42 -5.79 1.03 -0.02
CA LEU A 42 -5.91 2.20 0.86
C LEU A 42 -5.30 3.45 0.21
N ALA A 43 -4.08 3.34 -0.31
CA ALA A 43 -3.42 4.46 -0.99
C ALA A 43 -4.25 4.95 -2.21
N SER A 44 -4.76 4.00 -3.00
CA SER A 44 -5.62 4.29 -4.15
C SER A 44 -6.94 4.95 -3.75
N ASN A 45 -7.60 4.49 -2.68
CA ASN A 45 -8.87 5.05 -2.19
C ASN A 45 -8.70 6.51 -1.77
N ILE A 46 -7.60 6.85 -1.09
CA ILE A 46 -7.31 8.23 -0.69
C ILE A 46 -7.07 9.13 -1.91
N ALA A 47 -6.31 8.65 -2.91
CA ALA A 47 -6.09 9.38 -4.16
C ALA A 47 -7.40 9.59 -4.94
N HIS A 48 -8.16 8.53 -5.20
CA HIS A 48 -9.42 8.61 -5.96
C HIS A 48 -10.52 9.40 -5.24
N ARG A 49 -10.48 9.51 -3.90
CA ARG A 49 -11.41 10.38 -3.17
C ARG A 49 -11.23 11.85 -3.58
N ARG A 50 -10.03 12.25 -3.98
CA ARG A 50 -9.75 13.61 -4.47
C ARG A 50 -10.35 13.84 -5.86
N ASP A 51 -10.29 12.83 -6.73
CA ASP A 51 -10.99 12.83 -8.02
C ASP A 51 -12.52 12.89 -7.82
N THR A 52 -13.03 12.10 -6.86
CA THR A 52 -14.46 12.08 -6.49
C THR A 52 -14.93 13.45 -5.99
N ALA A 53 -14.05 14.20 -5.32
CA ALA A 53 -14.30 15.57 -4.89
C ALA A 53 -14.11 16.61 -6.01
N ALA A 54 -13.81 16.19 -7.24
CA ALA A 54 -13.62 17.02 -8.43
C ALA A 54 -12.50 18.07 -8.32
N ILE A 55 -11.45 17.78 -7.53
CA ILE A 55 -10.31 18.68 -7.29
C ILE A 55 -8.97 18.12 -7.79
N HIS A 56 -8.99 16.92 -8.36
CA HIS A 56 -7.83 16.27 -8.98
C HIS A 56 -8.29 15.42 -10.17
N TRP A 57 -7.31 15.07 -11.00
CA TRP A 57 -7.47 14.05 -12.04
C TRP A 57 -6.75 12.76 -11.62
N ARG A 58 -7.19 11.64 -12.19
CA ARG A 58 -6.52 10.34 -12.03
C ARG A 58 -5.01 10.40 -12.30
N SER A 59 -4.59 11.18 -13.29
CA SER A 59 -3.17 11.41 -13.61
C SER A 59 -2.38 11.99 -12.44
N ASP A 60 -2.99 12.90 -11.67
CA ASP A 60 -2.36 13.54 -10.51
C ASP A 60 -2.15 12.50 -9.41
N GLY A 61 -3.16 11.67 -9.15
CA GLY A 61 -3.10 10.60 -8.15
C GLY A 61 -2.04 9.54 -8.49
N VAL A 62 -2.02 9.06 -9.75
CA VAL A 62 -1.05 8.06 -10.20
C VAL A 62 0.38 8.59 -10.11
N ALA A 63 0.66 9.77 -10.70
CA ALA A 63 1.99 10.37 -10.65
C ALA A 63 2.43 10.69 -9.21
N GLY A 64 1.49 11.13 -8.36
CA GLY A 64 1.74 11.39 -6.94
C GLY A 64 2.12 10.13 -6.16
N LEU A 65 1.46 9.00 -6.42
CA LEU A 65 1.80 7.71 -5.80
C LEU A 65 3.18 7.21 -6.23
N GLU A 66 3.53 7.33 -7.51
CA GLU A 66 4.86 6.97 -8.05
C GLU A 66 5.98 7.84 -7.47
N LEU A 67 5.74 9.14 -7.35
CA LEU A 67 6.67 10.07 -6.71
C LEU A 67 6.86 9.73 -5.23
N GLY A 68 5.76 9.51 -4.50
CA GLY A 68 5.79 9.14 -3.09
C GLY A 68 6.52 7.81 -2.84
N GLU A 69 6.33 6.82 -3.72
CA GLU A 69 7.09 5.56 -3.69
C GLU A 69 8.59 5.81 -3.89
N SER A 70 8.96 6.62 -4.88
CA SER A 70 10.37 6.97 -5.16
C SER A 70 11.05 7.66 -3.98
N VAL A 71 10.36 8.62 -3.34
CA VAL A 71 10.85 9.29 -2.13
C VAL A 71 11.01 8.31 -0.98
N ALA A 72 10.03 7.44 -0.73
CA ALA A 72 10.10 6.45 0.33
C ALA A 72 11.27 5.46 0.13
N ILE A 73 11.50 5.01 -1.10
CA ILE A 73 12.66 4.16 -1.46
C ILE A 73 13.97 4.89 -1.17
N GLY A 74 14.06 6.18 -1.50
CA GLY A 74 15.23 7.02 -1.19
C GLY A 74 15.52 7.10 0.31
N ILE A 75 14.49 7.31 1.13
CA ILE A 75 14.60 7.32 2.59
C ILE A 75 15.05 5.95 3.12
N LEU A 76 14.46 4.86 2.64
CA LEU A 76 14.84 3.50 3.05
C LEU A 76 16.29 3.17 2.69
N ARG A 77 16.78 3.63 1.53
CA ARG A 77 18.19 3.51 1.14
C ARG A 77 19.11 4.27 2.09
N ALA A 78 18.71 5.48 2.49
CA ALA A 78 19.48 6.28 3.44
C ALA A 78 19.49 5.68 4.86
N TYR A 79 18.41 5.02 5.27
CA TYR A 79 18.33 4.35 6.57
C TYR A 79 19.02 2.99 6.59
N ARG A 80 19.07 2.25 5.48
CA ARG A 80 19.72 0.93 5.43
C ARG A 80 21.10 0.87 6.12
N PRO A 81 22.07 1.79 5.87
CA PRO A 81 23.39 1.74 6.51
C PRO A 81 23.38 2.13 8.00
N THR A 82 22.27 2.66 8.54
CA THR A 82 22.20 3.06 9.95
C THR A 82 21.77 1.91 10.88
N TYR A 83 21.34 0.77 10.33
CA TYR A 83 21.01 -0.42 11.12
C TYR A 83 22.26 -1.20 11.48
N ASN A 84 22.45 -1.43 12.78
CA ASN A 84 23.52 -2.28 13.29
C ASN A 84 23.16 -3.77 13.15
N GLY A 85 24.16 -4.63 12.94
CA GLY A 85 23.98 -6.09 12.86
C GLY A 85 23.68 -6.62 11.45
N ILE A 86 23.26 -7.88 11.36
CA ILE A 86 22.96 -8.53 10.07
C ILE A 86 21.56 -8.10 9.62
N PHE A 87 21.49 -6.96 8.94
CA PHE A 87 20.27 -6.47 8.29
C PHE A 87 20.26 -6.87 6.82
N LYS A 88 19.31 -7.73 6.42
CA LYS A 88 19.18 -8.22 5.05
C LYS A 88 18.64 -7.18 4.06
N GLY A 89 18.21 -6.02 4.56
CA GLY A 89 17.60 -4.97 3.77
C GLY A 89 16.07 -4.96 3.88
N PHE A 90 15.47 -3.95 3.26
CA PHE A 90 14.03 -3.81 3.16
C PHE A 90 13.52 -4.43 1.87
N SER A 91 12.62 -5.41 1.92
CA SER A 91 11.99 -5.96 0.72
C SER A 91 10.57 -5.41 0.56
N LEU A 92 10.24 -4.94 -0.64
CA LEU A 92 8.89 -4.50 -0.99
C LEU A 92 8.56 -4.75 -2.47
N THR A 93 7.28 -4.88 -2.77
CA THR A 93 6.74 -4.87 -4.14
C THR A 93 6.30 -3.45 -4.50
N LYS A 94 6.87 -2.90 -5.57
CA LYS A 94 6.53 -1.57 -6.10
C LYS A 94 5.12 -1.52 -6.68
N PHE A 95 4.58 -0.33 -6.92
CA PHE A 95 3.27 -0.16 -7.56
C PHE A 95 3.20 -0.74 -8.97
N ASP A 96 4.32 -0.76 -9.70
CA ASP A 96 4.44 -1.41 -11.02
C ASP A 96 4.54 -2.96 -10.96
N GLY A 97 4.45 -3.54 -9.76
CA GLY A 97 4.54 -4.98 -9.54
C GLY A 97 5.96 -5.53 -9.43
N THR A 98 7.00 -4.72 -9.67
CA THR A 98 8.39 -5.16 -9.52
C THR A 98 8.78 -5.28 -8.05
N LYS A 99 9.43 -6.37 -7.67
CA LYS A 99 9.94 -6.57 -6.32
C LYS A 99 11.38 -6.08 -6.20
N ILE A 100 11.66 -5.29 -5.17
CA ILE A 100 13.00 -4.80 -4.86
C ILE A 100 13.42 -5.18 -3.44
N THR A 101 14.73 -5.27 -3.22
CA THR A 101 15.32 -5.30 -1.88
C THR A 101 16.33 -4.16 -1.78
N ILE A 102 16.15 -3.32 -0.77
CA ILE A 102 16.97 -2.15 -0.49
C ILE A 102 18.03 -2.49 0.53
#